data_AF-A0AA96CPB3-F1
#
_entry.id   AF-A0AA96CPB3-F1
#
_cell.length_a   1.000
_cell.length_b   1.000
_cell.length_c   1.000
_cell.angle_alpha   90.00
_cell.angle_beta   90.00
_cell.angle_gamma   90.00
#
_symmetry.space_group_name_H-M   'P 1'
#
loop_
_entity.id
_entity.type
_entity.pdbx_description
1 polymer ?
#
loop_
_entity_poly.entity_id
_entity_poly.type
_entity_poly.pdbx_seq_one_letter_code
_entity_poly.pdbx_strand_id
1 'polypeptide(L)'
;MIIRTKDNFVYAKKKIGDLEDILKDKNFFRVHRSYIVNVDKIKSIKSVEQSKLEIYFSGIDEFIVSSKDGAKEFREYLDKKSI
;
A
#
# COMPACT_ATOMS: atom_id res chain seq x y z
N MET A 1 -12.12 -9.66 -3.97
CA MET A 1 -11.22 -8.84 -3.13
C MET A 1 -11.95 -7.59 -2.66
N ILE A 2 -11.46 -6.93 -1.61
CA ILE A 2 -12.08 -5.73 -1.05
C ILE A 2 -11.21 -4.52 -1.40
N ILE A 3 -11.83 -3.47 -1.93
CA ILE A 3 -11.22 -2.16 -2.14
C ILE A 3 -11.76 -1.23 -1.05
N ARG A 4 -10.87 -0.69 -0.23
CA ARG A 4 -11.21 0.29 0.82
C ARG A 4 -11.00 1.70 0.29
N THR A 5 -12.00 2.55 0.45
CA THR A 5 -11.91 4.00 0.22
C THR A 5 -12.08 4.73 1.56
N LYS A 6 -11.91 6.05 1.59
CA LYS A 6 -12.16 6.83 2.82
C LYS A 6 -13.61 6.68 3.34
N ASP A 7 -14.58 6.48 2.44
CA ASP A 7 -16.00 6.52 2.78
C ASP A 7 -16.61 5.12 2.91
N ASN A 8 -16.09 4.12 2.18
CA ASN A 8 -16.74 2.81 2.09
C ASN A 8 -15.78 1.67 1.67
N PHE A 9 -16.37 0.49 1.48
CA PHE A 9 -15.73 -0.68 0.90
C PHE A 9 -16.48 -1.12 -0.35
N VAL A 10 -15.74 -1.55 -1.38
CA VAL A 10 -16.29 -2.08 -2.63
C VAL A 10 -15.72 -3.48 -2.87
N TYR A 11 -16.58 -4.42 -3.28
CA TYR A 11 -16.16 -5.76 -3.66
C TYR A 11 -15.81 -5.80 -5.15
N ALA A 12 -14.58 -6.24 -5.46
CA ALA A 12 -14.13 -6.45 -6.82
C ALA A 12 -13.96 -7.95 -7.12
N LYS A 13 -14.47 -8.38 -8.29
CA LYS A 13 -14.30 -9.74 -8.85
C LYS A 13 -13.03 -9.85 -9.70
N LYS A 14 -11.90 -9.32 -9.20
CA LYS A 14 -10.58 -9.41 -9.85
C LYS A 14 -9.57 -10.01 -8.87
N LYS A 15 -8.48 -10.56 -9.41
CA LYS A 15 -7.33 -10.96 -8.59
C LYS A 15 -6.49 -9.74 -8.27
N ILE A 16 -5.67 -9.85 -7.24
CA ILE A 16 -4.79 -8.75 -6.82
C ILE A 16 -3.75 -8.39 -7.89
N GLY A 17 -3.22 -9.39 -8.61
CA GLY A 17 -2.30 -9.16 -9.73
C GLY A 17 -2.95 -8.38 -10.87
N ASP A 18 -4.20 -8.72 -11.22
CA ASP A 18 -4.94 -7.95 -12.25
C ASP A 18 -5.11 -6.47 -11.84
N LEU A 19 -5.31 -6.19 -10.55
CA LEU A 19 -5.36 -4.81 -10.07
C LEU A 19 -3.99 -4.14 -10.06
N GLU A 20 -2.93 -4.87 -9.72
CA GLU A 20 -1.56 -4.36 -9.81
C GLU A 20 -1.24 -3.91 -11.24
N ASP A 21 -1.57 -4.72 -12.24
CA ASP A 21 -1.38 -4.37 -13.65
C ASP A 21 -2.19 -3.15 -14.10
N ILE A 22 -3.44 -3.04 -13.63
CA ILE A 22 -4.32 -1.89 -13.93
C ILE A 22 -3.82 -0.60 -13.26
N LEU A 23 -3.17 -0.73 -12.10
CA LEU A 23 -2.73 0.39 -11.27
C LEU A 23 -1.25 0.73 -11.45
N LYS A 24 -0.51 -0.01 -12.29
CA LYS A 24 0.95 0.12 -12.48
C LYS A 24 1.40 1.54 -12.88
N ASP A 25 0.59 2.24 -13.67
CA ASP A 25 0.89 3.58 -14.16
C ASP A 25 0.31 4.68 -13.25
N LYS A 26 -0.22 4.27 -12.09
CA LYS A 26 -0.77 5.16 -11.06
C LYS A 26 0.10 5.07 -9.81
N ASN A 27 -0.15 5.97 -8.86
CA ASN A 27 0.62 6.04 -7.63
C ASN A 27 0.17 4.99 -6.60
N PHE A 28 0.17 3.72 -7.00
CA PHE A 28 -0.14 2.58 -6.16
C PHE A 28 1.09 1.69 -6.03
N PHE A 29 1.24 1.07 -4.86
CA PHE A 29 2.39 0.21 -4.58
C PHE A 29 1.97 -1.06 -3.84
N ARG A 30 2.56 -2.20 -4.20
CA ARG A 30 2.31 -3.48 -3.54
C ARG A 30 3.28 -3.68 -2.38
N VAL A 31 2.79 -3.40 -1.17
CA VAL A 31 3.59 -3.50 0.07
C VAL A 31 3.47 -4.85 0.77
N HIS A 32 2.52 -5.70 0.35
CA HIS A 32 2.33 -7.05 0.87
C HIS A 32 1.68 -7.94 -0.21
N ARG A 33 1.82 -9.28 -0.10
CA ARG A 33 1.18 -10.22 -1.04
C ARG A 33 -0.35 -10.03 -1.16
N SER A 34 -0.97 -9.46 -0.12
CA SER A 34 -2.41 -9.21 -0.02
C SER A 34 -2.80 -7.72 -0.06
N TYR A 35 -1.84 -6.79 -0.11
CA TYR A 35 -2.13 -5.35 -0.03
C TYR A 35 -1.44 -4.56 -1.13
N ILE A 36 -2.24 -3.76 -1.82
CA ILE A 36 -1.80 -2.68 -2.71
C ILE A 36 -2.32 -1.38 -2.09
N VAL A 37 -1.45 -0.40 -1.92
CA VAL A 37 -1.76 0.85 -1.23
C VAL A 37 -1.64 2.03 -2.18
N ASN A 38 -2.49 3.04 -2.00
CA ASN A 38 -2.35 4.31 -2.71
C ASN A 38 -1.32 5.19 -1.96
N VAL A 39 -0.20 5.49 -2.61
CA VAL A 39 0.90 6.23 -2.02
C VAL A 39 0.51 7.68 -1.72
N ASP A 40 -0.34 8.31 -2.54
CA ASP A 40 -0.83 9.68 -2.32
C ASP A 40 -1.71 9.82 -1.07
N LYS A 41 -2.23 8.71 -0.55
CA LYS A 41 -3.12 8.69 0.61
C LYS A 41 -2.43 8.28 1.89
N ILE A 42 -1.13 7.99 1.84
CA ILE A 42 -0.36 7.67 3.03
C ILE A 42 -0.22 8.95 3.87
N LYS A 43 -0.63 8.85 5.13
CA LYS A 43 -0.51 9.91 6.13
C LYS A 43 0.84 9.85 6.84
N SER A 44 1.25 8.65 7.23
CA SER A 44 2.54 8.40 7.89
C SER A 44 2.93 6.94 7.76
N ILE A 45 4.23 6.69 7.92
CA ILE A 45 4.82 5.36 7.90
C ILE A 45 5.64 5.20 9.17
N LYS A 46 5.51 4.07 9.84
CA LYS A 46 6.28 3.73 11.03
C LYS A 46 7.02 2.42 10.80
N SER A 47 8.33 2.43 11.04
CA SER A 47 9.10 1.18 11.05
C SER A 47 8.79 0.40 12.32
N VAL A 48 8.52 -0.89 12.15
CA VAL A 48 8.25 -1.81 13.25
C VAL A 48 9.21 -2.99 13.21
N GLU A 49 9.05 -3.89 14.18
CA GLU A 49 9.85 -5.10 14.30
C GLU A 49 9.85 -5.93 13.00
N GLN A 50 10.85 -6.81 12.87
CA GLN A 50 11.02 -7.68 11.71
C GLN A 50 11.19 -6.93 10.37
N SER A 51 11.66 -5.69 10.44
CA SER A 51 11.92 -4.83 9.27
C SER A 51 10.67 -4.48 8.45
N LYS A 52 9.47 -4.58 9.05
CA LYS A 52 8.19 -4.24 8.43
C LYS A 52 7.84 -2.77 8.62
N LEU A 53 6.80 -2.32 7.92
CA LEU A 53 6.24 -0.98 8.01
C LEU A 53 4.77 -1.04 8.40
N GLU A 54 4.39 -0.23 9.38
CA GLU A 54 2.99 0.19 9.59
C GLU A 54 2.72 1.40 8.70
N ILE A 55 1.68 1.30 7.87
CA ILE A 55 1.30 2.35 6.92
C ILE A 55 -0.08 2.85 7.31
N TYR A 56 -0.14 4.14 7.63
CA TYR A 56 -1.36 4.85 8.03
C TYR A 56 -1.87 5.70 6.87
N PHE A 57 -3.18 5.83 6.75
CA PHE A 57 -3.82 6.53 5.63
C PHE A 57 -4.63 7.74 6.09
N SER A 58 -4.75 8.74 5.22
CA SER A 58 -5.58 9.91 5.48
C SER A 58 -7.06 9.56 5.34
N GLY A 59 -7.83 9.74 6.42
CA GLY A 59 -9.28 9.48 6.44
C GLY A 59 -9.66 8.00 6.60
N ILE A 60 -8.72 7.15 7.03
CA ILE A 60 -8.96 5.75 7.39
C ILE A 60 -8.22 5.52 8.71
N ASP A 61 -8.95 5.07 9.74
CA ASP A 61 -8.39 4.87 11.09
C ASP A 61 -7.53 3.61 11.18
N GLU A 62 -7.79 2.63 10.31
CA GLU A 62 -7.00 1.42 10.23
C GLU A 62 -5.65 1.64 9.53
N PHE A 63 -4.64 0.90 9.97
CA PHE A 63 -3.34 0.79 9.30
C PHE A 63 -3.16 -0.62 8.73
N ILE A 64 -2.20 -0.75 7.81
CA ILE A 64 -1.77 -2.05 7.30
C ILE A 64 -0.29 -2.27 7.61
N VAL A 65 0.09 -3.55 7.69
CA VAL A 65 1.47 -3.96 7.90
C VAL A 65 2.01 -4.55 6.59
N SER A 66 3.18 -4.09 6.17
CA SER A 66 3.86 -4.59 4.98
C SER A 66 4.48 -5.99 5.20
N SER A 67 4.90 -6.65 4.12
CA SER A 67 5.88 -7.73 4.24
C SER A 67 7.28 -7.15 4.51
N LYS A 68 8.24 -8.01 4.84
CA LYS A 68 9.66 -7.63 4.94
C LYS A 68 10.18 -7.14 3.58
N ASP A 69 9.91 -7.88 2.52
CA ASP A 69 10.36 -7.53 1.17
C ASP A 69 9.64 -6.28 0.65
N GLY A 70 8.32 -6.19 0.85
CA GLY A 70 7.54 -5.02 0.48
C GLY A 70 7.96 -3.76 1.25
N ALA A 71 8.40 -3.89 2.51
CA ALA A 71 8.99 -2.78 3.26
C ALA A 71 10.29 -2.29 2.63
N LYS A 72 11.17 -3.21 2.21
CA LYS A 72 12.44 -2.88 1.58
C LYS A 72 12.20 -2.17 0.25
N GLU A 73 11.40 -2.78 -0.63
CA GLU A 73 11.07 -2.24 -1.95
C GLU A 73 10.36 -0.89 -1.84
N PHE A 74 9.46 -0.72 -0.86
CA PHE A 74 8.74 0.52 -0.67
C PHE A 74 9.64 1.67 -0.20
N ARG A 75 10.65 1.41 0.64
CA ARG A 75 11.66 2.42 1.01
C ARG A 75 12.46 2.87 -0.22
N GLU A 76 12.98 1.91 -0.98
CA GLU A 76 13.73 2.19 -2.21
C GLU A 76 12.89 2.99 -3.24
N TYR A 77 11.59 2.69 -3.31
CA TYR A 77 10.64 3.44 -4.14
C TYR A 77 10.49 4.91 -3.69
N LEU A 78 10.36 5.16 -2.38
CA LEU A 78 10.22 6.52 -1.84
C LEU A 78 11.50 7.34 -1.99
N ASP A 79 12.66 6.70 -1.82
CA ASP A 79 13.96 7.35 -1.98
C ASP A 79 14.15 7.84 -3.42
N LYS A 80 13.80 7.00 -4.42
CA LYS A 80 13.86 7.37 -5.85
C LYS A 80 12.92 8.51 -6.23
N LYS A 81 11.81 8.66 -5.51
CA LYS A 81 10.80 9.69 -5.77
C LYS A 81 11.12 11.04 -5.12
N SER A 82 12.06 11.06 -4.19
CA SER A 82 12.51 12.28 -3.48
C SER A 82 13.63 13.03 -4.21
N ILE A 83 14.02 12.57 -5.41
CA ILE A 83 15.05 13.15 -6.29
C ILE A 83 14.37 13.88 -7.44
#